data_AF-A0A3R8JVR1-F1
#
_entry.id   AF-A0A3R8JVR1-F1
#
_cell.length_a   1.000
_cell.length_b   1.000
_cell.length_c   1.000
_cell.angle_alpha   90.00
_cell.angle_beta   90.00
_cell.angle_gamma   90.00
#
_symmetry.space_group_name_H-M   'P 1'
#
loop_
_entity.id
_entity.type
_entity.pdbx_description
1 polymer ?
#
loop_
_entity_poly.entity_id
_entity_poly.type
_entity_poly.pdbx_seq_one_letter_code
_entity_poly.pdbx_strand_id
1 'polypeptide(L)'
;MIRHIAVTPSVLFLSIWIGGIVCIVCSTVRNYMRLYRIIPRFPDLADDSGGKVSAILTAIYNTNPIRRPVKKVIRTRFVNTPCVIGFFSPVIFLPDSDFTQEELYCILFHELSHLRHMDFIWMLFAEILRVLNWWNPFVILLRKQLSDILEYHADNATFSSLPPTRRELYLDCLIKVARSQQRKQPLPAMTLPFSKSSPGSTTCRVLRLINTESHRSFTNYFITGIAVLMLFASTLFIFEPSWKPEEELNGKVFSLDDDSYLQIRKDGKYELYMDDEHYLGIITNRDLEEIRDLPVYDENNLD
;
A
#
# COMPACT_ATOMS: atom_id res chain seq x y z
N MET A 1 -25.23 -15.83 -36.08
CA MET A 1 -25.06 -14.48 -35.49
C MET A 1 -24.40 -14.63 -34.12
N ILE A 2 -23.10 -14.90 -34.08
CA ILE A 2 -22.31 -14.94 -32.84
C ILE A 2 -21.35 -13.77 -32.96
N ARG A 3 -21.65 -12.68 -32.24
CA ARG A 3 -20.72 -11.54 -32.14
C ARG A 3 -19.44 -12.08 -31.50
N HIS A 4 -18.34 -12.02 -32.23
CA HIS A 4 -17.02 -12.19 -31.64
C HIS A 4 -16.89 -11.13 -30.53
N ILE A 5 -16.99 -11.57 -29.27
CA ILE A 5 -16.54 -10.77 -28.15
C ILE A 5 -15.04 -10.67 -28.36
N ALA A 6 -14.58 -9.57 -28.94
CA ALA A 6 -13.16 -9.26 -29.01
C ALA A 6 -12.68 -9.04 -27.57
N VAL A 7 -12.25 -10.11 -26.91
CA VAL A 7 -11.62 -10.03 -25.59
C VAL A 7 -10.29 -9.34 -25.81
N THR A 8 -10.24 -8.04 -25.59
CA THR A 8 -9.00 -7.30 -25.58
C THR A 8 -8.12 -7.82 -24.44
N PRO A 9 -6.80 -7.95 -24.63
CA PRO A 9 -5.88 -8.42 -23.58
C PRO A 9 -6.03 -7.64 -22.27
N SER A 10 -6.35 -6.34 -22.35
CA SER A 10 -6.60 -5.48 -21.19
C SER A 10 -7.78 -5.96 -20.33
N VAL A 11 -8.89 -6.39 -20.93
CA VAL A 11 -10.05 -6.93 -20.22
C VAL A 11 -9.69 -8.25 -19.52
N LEU A 12 -8.88 -9.10 -20.17
CA LEU A 12 -8.41 -10.35 -19.58
C LEU A 12 -7.51 -10.08 -18.36
N PHE A 13 -6.50 -9.21 -18.47
CA PHE A 13 -5.64 -8.84 -17.33
C PHE A 13 -6.42 -8.22 -16.18
N LEU A 14 -7.35 -7.31 -16.47
CA LEU A 14 -8.17 -6.66 -15.45
C LEU A 14 -9.09 -7.67 -14.76
N SER A 15 -9.68 -8.60 -15.50
CA SER A 15 -10.52 -9.67 -14.92
C SER A 15 -9.74 -10.59 -13.98
N ILE A 16 -8.52 -10.98 -14.35
CA ILE A 16 -7.63 -11.79 -13.50
C ILE A 16 -7.24 -11.01 -12.25
N TRP A 17 -6.91 -9.72 -12.40
CA TRP A 17 -6.51 -8.87 -11.28
C TRP A 17 -7.66 -8.71 -10.26
N ILE A 18 -8.88 -8.40 -10.72
CA ILE A 18 -10.07 -8.31 -9.87
C ILE A 18 -10.37 -9.67 -9.23
N GLY A 19 -10.32 -10.76 -10.00
CA GLY A 19 -10.54 -12.12 -9.49
C GLY A 19 -9.59 -12.48 -8.34
N GLY A 20 -8.31 -12.13 -8.48
CA GLY A 20 -7.30 -12.29 -7.43
C GLY A 20 -7.64 -11.50 -6.17
N ILE A 21 -8.02 -10.22 -6.31
CA ILE A 21 -8.44 -9.38 -5.18
C ILE A 21 -9.63 -9.99 -4.44
N VAL A 22 -10.70 -10.34 -5.17
CA VAL A 22 -11.92 -10.91 -4.58
C VAL A 22 -11.59 -12.20 -3.82
N CYS A 23 -10.80 -13.09 -4.43
CA CYS A 23 -10.39 -14.34 -3.79
C CYS A 23 -9.66 -14.11 -2.45
N ILE A 24 -8.66 -13.21 -2.45
CA ILE A 24 -7.87 -12.90 -1.26
C ILE A 24 -8.74 -12.24 -0.19
N VAL A 25 -9.54 -11.23 -0.56
CA VAL A 25 -10.46 -10.55 0.37
C VAL A 25 -11.43 -11.53 1.00
N CYS A 26 -12.09 -12.37 0.20
CA CYS A 26 -13.00 -13.39 0.71
C CYS A 26 -12.29 -14.37 1.66
N SER A 27 -11.06 -14.78 1.34
CA SER A 27 -10.27 -15.66 2.20
C SER A 27 -9.94 -15.01 3.56
N THR A 28 -9.53 -13.74 3.55
CA THR A 28 -9.17 -12.96 4.74
C THR A 28 -10.40 -12.71 5.61
N VAL A 29 -11.51 -12.28 5.01
CA VAL A 29 -12.79 -12.05 5.71
C VAL A 29 -13.31 -13.34 6.32
N ARG A 30 -13.23 -14.47 5.61
CA ARG A 30 -13.62 -15.79 6.16
C ARG A 30 -12.77 -16.18 7.37
N ASN A 31 -11.45 -15.96 7.33
CA ASN A 31 -10.57 -16.26 8.45
C ASN A 31 -10.87 -15.36 9.66
N TYR A 32 -11.10 -14.06 9.42
CA TYR A 32 -11.48 -13.11 10.45
C TYR A 32 -12.83 -13.50 11.09
N MET A 33 -13.85 -13.82 10.29
CA MET A 33 -15.14 -14.29 10.79
C MET A 33 -15.03 -15.58 11.61
N ARG A 34 -14.20 -16.54 11.18
CA ARG A 34 -13.96 -17.77 11.95
C ARG A 34 -13.38 -17.46 13.32
N LEU A 35 -12.37 -16.58 13.39
CA LEU A 35 -11.76 -16.17 14.65
C LEU A 35 -12.79 -15.50 15.58
N TYR A 36 -13.56 -14.54 15.07
CA TYR A 36 -14.57 -13.83 15.86
C TYR A 36 -15.72 -14.71 16.34
N ARG A 37 -16.03 -15.81 15.65
CA ARG A 37 -17.00 -16.80 16.14
C ARG A 37 -16.48 -17.65 17.30
N ILE A 38 -15.16 -17.80 17.44
CA ILE A 38 -14.56 -18.62 18.49
C ILE A 38 -14.30 -17.79 19.76
N ILE A 39 -14.03 -16.49 19.62
CA ILE A 39 -13.76 -15.55 20.74
C ILE A 39 -14.80 -15.63 21.89
N PRO A 40 -16.12 -15.69 21.65
CA PRO A 40 -17.11 -15.79 22.72
C PRO A 40 -17.00 -17.07 23.55
N ARG A 41 -16.42 -18.15 23.02
CA ARG A 41 -16.37 -19.47 23.66
C ARG A 41 -15.31 -19.59 24.76
N PHE A 42 -14.34 -18.67 24.80
CA PHE A 42 -13.31 -18.69 25.82
C PHE A 42 -13.73 -17.88 27.05
N PRO A 43 -13.26 -18.24 28.26
CA PRO A 43 -13.45 -17.40 29.44
C PRO A 43 -12.72 -16.07 29.29
N ASP A 44 -13.26 -15.01 29.90
CA ASP A 44 -12.57 -13.72 30.02
C ASP A 44 -11.76 -13.69 31.31
N LEU A 45 -10.45 -13.48 31.21
CA LEU A 45 -9.58 -13.31 32.38
C LEU A 45 -9.62 -11.89 32.95
N ALA A 46 -10.17 -10.92 32.23
CA ALA A 46 -10.31 -9.54 32.71
C ALA A 46 -11.58 -9.33 33.56
N ASP A 47 -12.58 -10.20 33.44
CA ASP A 47 -13.87 -10.09 34.13
C ASP A 47 -13.80 -10.58 35.60
N ASP A 48 -12.73 -11.28 35.98
CA ASP A 48 -12.43 -11.57 37.38
C ASP A 48 -11.98 -10.27 38.08
N SER A 49 -12.94 -9.59 38.72
CA SER A 49 -12.78 -8.28 39.35
C SER A 49 -11.76 -8.25 40.50
N GLY A 50 -11.26 -9.42 40.94
CA GLY A 50 -10.12 -9.56 41.87
C GLY A 50 -8.91 -10.27 41.27
N GLY A 51 -8.95 -10.60 39.99
CA GLY A 51 -7.94 -11.37 39.29
C GLY A 51 -6.67 -10.58 39.03
N LYS A 52 -5.52 -11.27 39.05
CA LYS A 52 -4.18 -10.69 38.79
C LYS A 52 -4.15 -9.86 37.50
N VAL A 53 -4.86 -10.30 36.45
CA VAL A 53 -4.91 -9.63 35.13
C VAL A 53 -5.66 -8.29 35.21
N SER A 54 -6.82 -8.26 35.86
CA SER A 54 -7.65 -7.03 35.97
C SER A 54 -6.94 -5.93 36.76
N ALA A 55 -6.26 -6.29 37.86
CA ALA A 55 -5.46 -5.36 38.65
C ALA A 55 -4.30 -4.75 37.84
N ILE A 56 -3.60 -5.57 37.05
CA ILE A 56 -2.51 -5.11 36.17
C ILE A 56 -3.04 -4.19 35.07
N LEU A 57 -4.14 -4.56 34.40
CA LEU A 57 -4.75 -3.71 33.36
C LEU A 57 -5.12 -2.34 33.91
N THR A 58 -5.74 -2.31 35.10
CA THR A 58 -6.14 -1.06 35.77
C THR A 58 -4.91 -0.19 36.09
N ALA A 59 -3.82 -0.80 36.59
CA ALA A 59 -2.57 -0.08 36.85
C ALA A 59 -1.96 0.52 35.57
N ILE A 60 -2.00 -0.21 34.46
CA ILE A 60 -1.48 0.27 33.17
C ILE A 60 -2.38 1.39 32.62
N TYR A 61 -3.71 1.26 32.67
CA TYR A 61 -4.63 2.30 32.19
C TYR A 61 -4.48 3.62 32.95
N ASN A 62 -4.22 3.57 34.26
CA ASN A 62 -3.99 4.77 35.07
C ASN A 62 -2.70 5.51 34.68
N THR A 63 -1.68 4.77 34.27
CA THR A 63 -0.38 5.34 33.89
C THR A 63 -0.38 5.76 32.41
N ASN A 64 -1.10 5.04 31.57
CA ASN A 64 -1.16 5.21 30.12
C ASN A 64 -2.60 5.09 29.62
N PRO A 65 -3.36 6.20 29.58
CA PRO A 65 -4.73 6.19 29.11
C PRO A 65 -4.78 5.80 27.63
N ILE A 66 -5.70 4.90 27.29
CA ILE A 66 -5.91 4.41 25.92
C ILE A 66 -7.31 4.82 25.46
N ARG A 67 -7.44 5.21 24.19
CA ARG A 67 -8.72 5.66 23.62
C ARG A 67 -9.82 4.60 23.68
N ARG A 68 -9.46 3.32 23.67
CA ARG A 68 -10.40 2.19 23.70
C ARG A 68 -9.86 1.10 24.63
N PRO A 69 -10.55 0.78 25.72
CA PRO A 69 -10.13 -0.30 26.61
C PRO A 69 -10.27 -1.65 25.91
N VAL A 70 -9.45 -2.60 26.36
CA VAL A 70 -9.53 -4.00 25.97
C VAL A 70 -10.88 -4.56 26.38
N LYS A 71 -11.57 -5.23 25.44
CA LYS A 71 -12.88 -5.83 25.71
C LYS A 71 -12.77 -7.15 26.46
N LYS A 72 -11.70 -7.92 26.20
CA LYS A 72 -11.54 -9.29 26.70
C LYS A 72 -10.07 -9.72 26.70
N VAL A 73 -9.65 -10.45 27.72
CA VAL A 73 -8.34 -11.13 27.75
C VAL A 73 -8.56 -12.64 27.77
N ILE A 74 -7.96 -13.36 26.82
CA ILE A 74 -8.17 -14.80 26.62
C ILE A 74 -6.83 -15.54 26.74
N ARG A 75 -6.74 -16.51 27.66
CA ARG A 75 -5.63 -17.48 27.68
C ARG A 75 -5.99 -18.65 26.79
N THR A 76 -5.13 -18.97 25.82
CA THR A 76 -5.41 -20.07 24.89
C THR A 76 -4.16 -20.76 24.39
N ARG A 77 -4.31 -22.05 24.06
CA ARG A 77 -3.28 -22.87 23.40
C ARG A 77 -3.18 -22.61 21.89
N PHE A 78 -4.16 -21.90 21.31
CA PHE A 78 -4.19 -21.60 19.88
C PHE A 78 -3.19 -20.52 19.46
N VAL A 79 -2.71 -19.70 20.40
CA VAL A 79 -1.67 -18.70 20.15
C VAL A 79 -0.39 -19.09 20.87
N ASN A 80 0.74 -18.97 20.17
CA ASN A 80 2.06 -19.21 20.75
C ASN A 80 2.71 -17.91 21.23
N THR A 81 2.16 -16.76 20.84
CA THR A 81 2.60 -15.43 21.20
C THR A 81 1.45 -14.67 21.84
N PRO A 82 1.73 -13.79 22.81
CA PRO A 82 0.79 -12.73 23.12
C PRO A 82 0.45 -11.97 21.83
N CYS A 83 -0.82 -11.62 21.64
CA CYS A 83 -1.22 -10.78 20.52
C CYS A 83 -2.53 -10.06 20.81
N VAL A 84 -2.67 -8.85 20.28
CA VAL A 84 -3.93 -8.11 20.26
C VAL A 84 -4.62 -8.23 18.91
N ILE A 85 -5.92 -8.51 18.93
CA ILE A 85 -6.75 -8.60 17.72
C ILE A 85 -8.00 -7.73 17.88
N GLY A 86 -8.28 -6.94 16.84
CA GLY A 86 -9.55 -6.23 16.68
C GLY A 86 -9.48 -4.72 16.87
N PHE A 87 -10.27 -4.00 16.08
CA PHE A 87 -10.32 -2.53 16.08
C PHE A 87 -11.41 -1.94 16.98
N PHE A 88 -12.65 -2.41 16.82
CA PHE A 88 -13.80 -1.92 17.59
C PHE A 88 -13.97 -2.64 18.93
N SER A 89 -13.36 -3.81 19.07
CA SER A 89 -13.44 -4.66 20.24
C SER A 89 -12.10 -5.38 20.38
N PRO A 90 -11.06 -4.67 20.85
CA PRO A 90 -9.73 -5.26 20.98
C PRO A 90 -9.76 -6.38 22.02
N VAL A 91 -9.24 -7.54 21.64
CA VAL A 91 -9.12 -8.74 22.46
C VAL A 91 -7.66 -9.13 22.54
N ILE A 92 -7.14 -9.29 23.76
CA ILE A 92 -5.77 -9.76 23.99
C ILE A 92 -5.80 -11.27 24.13
N PHE A 93 -4.99 -11.96 23.34
CA PHE A 93 -4.73 -13.38 23.51
C PHE A 93 -3.40 -13.57 24.23
N LEU A 94 -3.40 -14.41 25.25
CA LEU A 94 -2.22 -14.84 25.99
C LEU A 94 -1.96 -16.33 25.71
N PRO A 95 -0.71 -16.74 25.49
CA PRO A 95 -0.38 -18.14 25.34
C PRO A 95 -0.60 -18.89 26.66
N ASP A 96 -0.83 -20.19 26.57
CA ASP A 96 -0.93 -21.08 27.72
C ASP A 96 0.46 -21.35 28.33
N SER A 97 0.99 -20.34 29.00
CA SER A 97 2.29 -20.32 29.68
C SER A 97 2.12 -19.67 31.05
N ASP A 98 2.93 -20.11 32.02
CA ASP A 98 2.92 -19.54 33.37
C ASP A 98 3.85 -18.33 33.43
N PHE A 99 3.23 -17.17 33.59
CA PHE A 99 3.89 -15.88 33.73
C PHE A 99 3.86 -15.43 35.19
N THR A 100 4.96 -14.87 35.67
CA THR A 100 4.95 -14.14 36.95
C THR A 100 4.11 -12.87 36.81
N GLN A 101 3.78 -12.22 37.93
CA GLN A 101 3.00 -10.99 37.90
C GLN A 101 3.72 -9.87 37.15
N GLU A 102 5.05 -9.80 37.29
CA GLU A 102 5.93 -8.83 36.66
C GLU A 102 6.08 -9.10 35.16
N GLU A 103 6.24 -10.38 34.76
CA GLU A 103 6.27 -10.78 33.35
C GLU A 103 4.93 -10.47 32.67
N LEU A 104 3.82 -10.76 33.34
CA LEU A 104 2.49 -10.47 32.83
C LEU A 104 2.25 -8.96 32.67
N TYR A 105 2.73 -8.15 33.62
CA TYR A 105 2.71 -6.69 33.50
C TYR A 105 3.47 -6.22 32.25
N CYS A 106 4.68 -6.73 32.04
CA CYS A 106 5.50 -6.40 30.87
C CYS A 106 4.81 -6.78 29.55
N ILE A 107 4.26 -7.99 29.46
CA ILE A 107 3.56 -8.48 28.27
C ILE A 107 2.32 -7.63 27.99
N LEU A 108 1.47 -7.41 28.99
CA LEU A 108 0.26 -6.62 28.80
C LEU A 108 0.58 -5.18 28.41
N PHE A 109 1.62 -4.58 29.01
CA PHE A 109 2.06 -3.24 28.64
C PHE A 109 2.49 -3.16 27.17
N HIS A 110 3.26 -4.14 26.69
CA HIS A 110 3.66 -4.26 25.28
C HIS A 110 2.45 -4.36 24.36
N GLU A 111 1.51 -5.27 24.66
CA GLU A 111 0.30 -5.47 23.87
C GLU A 111 -0.61 -4.23 23.86
N LEU A 112 -0.72 -3.53 24.99
CA LEU A 112 -1.47 -2.27 25.12
C LEU A 112 -0.81 -1.13 24.34
N SER A 113 0.53 -1.14 24.20
CA SER A 113 1.27 -0.18 23.37
C SER A 113 0.81 -0.23 21.91
N HIS A 114 0.55 -1.43 21.36
CA HIS A 114 0.02 -1.59 20.00
C HIS A 114 -1.36 -0.92 19.82
N LEU A 115 -2.22 -1.01 20.85
CA LEU A 115 -3.53 -0.34 20.83
C LEU A 115 -3.40 1.18 20.94
N ARG A 116 -2.47 1.66 21.76
CA ARG A 116 -2.23 3.09 21.97
C ARG A 116 -1.73 3.77 20.70
N HIS A 117 -0.78 3.14 20.00
CA HIS A 117 -0.20 3.68 18.77
C HIS A 117 -1.03 3.39 17.51
N MET A 118 -2.14 2.64 17.66
CA MET A 118 -3.02 2.25 16.55
C MET A 118 -2.28 1.49 15.45
N ASP A 119 -1.37 0.59 15.83
CA ASP A 119 -0.49 -0.17 14.92
C ASP A 119 -1.29 -1.00 13.91
N PHE A 120 -2.53 -1.34 14.24
CA PHE A 120 -3.45 -1.99 13.31
C PHE A 120 -3.72 -1.17 12.04
N ILE A 121 -3.67 0.18 12.08
CA ILE A 121 -3.91 1.04 10.90
C ILE A 121 -2.79 0.81 9.88
N TRP A 122 -1.55 0.82 10.36
CA TRP A 122 -0.37 0.57 9.54
C TRP A 122 -0.39 -0.85 8.98
N MET A 123 -0.76 -1.83 9.80
CA MET A 123 -0.91 -3.20 9.32
C MET A 123 -2.05 -3.37 8.31
N LEU A 124 -3.17 -2.66 8.50
CA LEU A 124 -4.29 -2.66 7.55
C LEU A 124 -3.86 -2.04 6.21
N PHE A 125 -3.13 -0.93 6.25
CA PHE A 125 -2.59 -0.28 5.05
C PHE A 125 -1.67 -1.23 4.26
N ALA A 126 -0.73 -1.89 4.94
CA ALA A 126 0.12 -2.88 4.30
C ALA A 126 -0.67 -4.08 3.74
N GLU A 127 -1.75 -4.49 4.41
CA GLU A 127 -2.60 -5.57 3.92
C GLU A 127 -3.42 -5.15 2.68
N ILE A 128 -3.91 -3.91 2.63
CA ILE A 128 -4.57 -3.35 1.43
C ILE A 128 -3.58 -3.35 0.25
N LEU A 129 -2.36 -2.86 0.46
CA LEU A 129 -1.32 -2.90 -0.57
C LEU A 129 -1.04 -4.33 -1.03
N ARG A 130 -0.99 -5.30 -0.10
CA ARG A 130 -0.77 -6.72 -0.41
C ARG A 130 -1.91 -7.31 -1.24
N VAL A 131 -3.14 -6.90 -0.98
CA VAL A 131 -4.31 -7.35 -1.75
C VAL A 131 -4.28 -6.78 -3.16
N LEU A 132 -4.03 -5.47 -3.30
CA LEU A 132 -3.98 -4.81 -4.61
C LEU A 132 -2.80 -5.29 -5.47
N ASN A 133 -1.68 -5.61 -4.82
CA ASN A 133 -0.45 -6.04 -5.46
C ASN A 133 -0.09 -7.48 -5.07
N TRP A 134 -1.08 -8.39 -5.10
CA TRP A 134 -0.91 -9.76 -4.63
C TRP A 134 0.16 -10.55 -5.37
N TRP A 135 0.45 -10.17 -6.62
CA TRP A 135 1.51 -10.73 -7.46
C TRP A 135 2.90 -10.15 -7.14
N ASN A 136 2.98 -9.04 -6.40
CA ASN A 136 4.22 -8.32 -6.16
C ASN A 136 4.91 -8.82 -4.87
N PRO A 137 6.08 -9.48 -4.97
CA PRO A 137 6.80 -9.98 -3.79
C PRO A 137 7.35 -8.87 -2.89
N PHE A 138 7.58 -7.66 -3.41
CA PHE A 138 8.08 -6.53 -2.61
C PHE A 138 7.07 -6.08 -1.57
N VAL A 139 5.77 -6.20 -1.84
CA VAL A 139 4.74 -5.83 -0.85
C VAL A 139 4.67 -6.82 0.30
N ILE A 140 5.03 -8.09 0.06
CA ILE A 140 5.17 -9.10 1.12
C ILE A 140 6.36 -8.73 2.03
N LEU A 141 7.48 -8.30 1.44
CA LEU A 141 8.64 -7.81 2.19
C LEU A 141 8.33 -6.54 2.97
N LEU A 142 7.63 -5.59 2.35
CA LEU A 142 7.19 -4.34 2.98
C LEU A 142 6.34 -4.62 4.23
N ARG A 143 5.34 -5.50 4.10
CA ARG A 143 4.50 -5.90 5.24
C ARG A 143 5.35 -6.48 6.38
N LYS A 144 6.32 -7.34 6.05
CA LYS A 144 7.21 -7.95 7.06
C LYS A 144 8.05 -6.89 7.77
N GLN A 145 8.68 -5.99 7.01
CA GLN A 145 9.48 -4.90 7.58
C GLN A 145 8.64 -3.96 8.44
N LEU A 146 7.42 -3.63 7.99
CA LEU A 146 6.51 -2.82 8.78
C LEU A 146 6.16 -3.49 10.10
N SER A 147 5.86 -4.79 10.09
CA SER A 147 5.65 -5.57 11.32
C SER A 147 6.86 -5.51 12.25
N ASP A 148 8.08 -5.67 11.73
CA ASP A 148 9.31 -5.61 12.53
C ASP A 148 9.54 -4.20 13.14
N ILE A 149 9.16 -3.14 12.42
CA ILE A 149 9.23 -1.75 12.91
C ILE A 149 8.21 -1.52 14.03
N LEU A 150 6.97 -1.99 13.86
CA LEU A 150 5.92 -1.84 14.87
C LEU A 150 6.25 -2.61 16.15
N GLU A 151 6.78 -3.83 16.04
CA GLU A 151 7.29 -4.61 17.17
C GLU A 151 8.42 -3.87 17.91
N TYR A 152 9.37 -3.30 17.17
CA TYR A 152 10.44 -2.51 17.77
C TYR A 152 9.92 -1.25 18.47
N HIS A 153 8.93 -0.58 17.89
CA HIS A 153 8.32 0.60 18.50
C HIS A 153 7.59 0.24 19.81
N ALA A 154 6.86 -0.87 19.83
CA ALA A 154 6.21 -1.37 21.04
C ALA A 154 7.22 -1.81 22.11
N ASP A 155 8.28 -2.52 21.71
CA ASP A 155 9.39 -2.89 22.59
C ASP A 155 10.04 -1.66 23.24
N ASN A 156 10.38 -0.66 22.43
CA ASN A 156 11.04 0.56 22.90
C ASN A 156 10.14 1.37 23.85
N ALA A 157 8.84 1.44 23.54
CA ALA A 157 7.87 2.09 24.41
C ALA A 157 7.77 1.40 25.78
N THR A 158 7.77 0.07 25.80
CA THR A 158 7.75 -0.73 27.04
C THR A 158 9.06 -0.58 27.82
N PHE A 159 10.19 -0.74 27.15
CA PHE A 159 11.52 -0.65 27.76
C PHE A 159 11.80 0.73 28.37
N SER A 160 11.41 1.80 27.67
CA SER A 160 11.60 3.19 28.11
C SER A 160 10.67 3.58 29.27
N SER A 161 9.48 2.96 29.37
CA SER A 161 8.53 3.20 30.46
C SER A 161 8.89 2.45 31.75
N LEU A 162 9.78 1.46 31.68
CA LEU A 162 10.21 0.67 32.84
C LEU A 162 11.41 1.31 33.57
N PRO A 163 11.41 1.28 34.92
CA PRO A 163 12.58 1.65 35.71
C PRO A 163 13.80 0.79 35.35
N PRO A 164 15.04 1.30 35.49
CA PRO A 164 16.26 0.55 35.15
C PRO A 164 16.33 -0.85 35.79
N THR A 165 15.87 -0.99 37.04
CA THR A 165 15.84 -2.25 37.79
C THR A 165 14.90 -3.31 37.20
N ARG A 166 13.92 -2.91 36.38
CA ARG A 166 12.93 -3.81 35.75
C ARG A 166 13.20 -4.06 34.27
N ARG A 167 14.20 -3.40 33.67
CA ARG A 167 14.54 -3.58 32.26
C ARG A 167 15.16 -4.94 31.98
N GLU A 168 15.98 -5.45 32.88
CA GLU A 168 16.55 -6.80 32.77
C GLU A 168 15.44 -7.87 32.78
N LEU A 169 14.47 -7.73 33.69
CA LEU A 169 13.29 -8.59 33.75
C LEU A 169 12.48 -8.56 32.45
N TYR A 170 12.36 -7.40 31.80
CA TYR A 170 11.71 -7.31 30.48
C TYR A 170 12.46 -8.10 29.40
N LEU A 171 13.79 -7.97 29.34
CA LEU A 171 14.61 -8.69 28.36
C LEU A 171 14.52 -10.20 28.56
N ASP A 172 14.56 -10.67 29.81
CA ASP A 172 14.36 -12.08 30.14
C ASP A 172 12.97 -12.58 29.75
N CYS A 173 11.94 -11.77 30.01
CA CYS A 173 10.57 -12.06 29.60
C CYS A 173 10.46 -12.22 28.07
N LEU A 174 11.06 -11.31 27.31
CA LEU A 174 11.08 -11.34 25.85
C LEU A 174 11.77 -12.63 25.32
N ILE A 175 12.90 -13.01 25.91
CA ILE A 175 13.62 -14.25 25.58
C ILE A 175 12.79 -15.49 25.95
N LYS A 176 12.13 -15.49 27.11
CA LYS A 176 11.26 -16.59 27.57
C LYS A 176 10.09 -16.79 26.62
N VAL A 177 9.40 -15.71 26.24
CA VAL A 177 8.31 -15.75 25.26
C VAL A 177 8.81 -16.29 23.93
N ALA A 178 9.92 -15.79 23.40
CA ALA A 178 10.48 -16.26 22.13
C ALA A 178 10.91 -17.73 22.15
N ARG A 179 11.51 -18.21 23.24
CA ARG A 179 11.83 -19.64 23.40
C ARG A 179 10.59 -20.53 23.42
N SER A 180 9.51 -20.06 24.05
CA SER A 180 8.24 -20.79 24.09
C SER A 180 7.60 -20.94 22.69
N GLN A 181 7.85 -19.97 21.79
CA GLN A 181 7.40 -20.02 20.40
C GLN A 181 8.10 -21.11 19.59
N GLN A 182 9.43 -21.25 19.75
CA GLN A 182 10.23 -22.20 18.98
C GLN A 182 9.93 -23.66 19.35
N ARG A 183 9.52 -23.92 20.59
CA ARG A 183 9.29 -25.28 21.11
C ARG A 183 8.02 -25.95 20.60
N LYS A 184 7.09 -25.24 19.95
CA LYS A 184 5.84 -25.81 19.40
C LYS A 184 5.80 -25.58 17.88
N GLN A 185 6.24 -26.59 17.11
CA GLN A 185 6.27 -26.53 15.64
C GLN A 185 4.87 -26.67 14.97
N PRO A 186 4.82 -26.75 13.63
CA PRO A 186 4.10 -25.85 12.76
C PRO A 186 2.61 -26.19 12.69
N LEU A 187 1.76 -25.17 12.68
CA LEU A 187 0.37 -25.36 12.25
C LEU A 187 0.36 -25.93 10.81
N PRO A 188 -0.58 -26.85 10.49
CA PRO A 188 -0.65 -27.51 9.19
C PRO A 188 -0.70 -26.51 8.03
N ALA A 189 -0.15 -26.90 6.88
CA ALA A 189 0.11 -26.10 5.68
C ALA A 189 -1.10 -25.34 5.08
N MET A 190 -2.30 -25.51 5.63
CA MET A 190 -3.53 -24.86 5.19
C MET A 190 -3.92 -23.61 6.02
N THR A 191 -3.17 -23.28 7.08
CA THR A 191 -3.31 -21.99 7.76
C THR A 191 -2.19 -21.08 7.31
N LEU A 192 -2.50 -20.07 6.48
CA LEU A 192 -1.61 -18.95 6.20
C LEU A 192 -1.19 -18.33 7.55
N PRO A 193 0.06 -18.51 8.02
CA PRO A 193 0.49 -17.90 9.27
C PRO A 193 0.57 -16.40 8.99
N PHE A 194 -0.33 -15.64 9.61
CA PHE A 194 -0.37 -14.19 9.47
C PHE A 194 0.87 -13.50 10.08
N SER A 195 1.71 -14.24 10.79
CA SER A 195 3.05 -13.81 11.19
C SER A 195 3.94 -15.05 11.34
N LYS A 196 4.93 -15.21 10.45
CA LYS A 196 6.07 -16.10 10.69
C LYS A 196 7.13 -15.22 11.35
N SER A 197 7.18 -15.22 12.68
CA SER A 197 8.32 -14.67 13.42
C SER A 197 9.52 -15.58 13.17
N SER A 198 10.55 -15.06 12.52
CA SER A 198 11.81 -15.78 12.33
C SER A 198 12.60 -15.78 13.65
N PRO A 199 13.23 -16.90 14.05
CA PRO A 199 14.12 -16.99 15.22
C PRO A 199 15.17 -15.87 15.32
N GLY A 200 15.62 -15.33 14.17
CA GLY A 200 16.57 -14.22 14.12
C GLY A 200 16.01 -12.87 14.58
N SER A 201 14.69 -12.68 14.67
CA SER A 201 14.12 -11.38 15.02
C SER A 201 14.24 -11.08 16.53
N THR A 202 14.21 -12.08 17.41
CA THR A 202 14.21 -11.83 18.87
C THR A 202 15.58 -11.39 19.38
N THR A 203 16.65 -12.07 18.96
CA THR A 203 18.02 -11.64 19.30
C THR A 203 18.29 -10.24 18.75
N CYS A 204 17.83 -9.95 17.53
CA CYS A 204 17.92 -8.59 16.98
C CYS A 204 17.10 -7.56 17.77
N ARG A 205 15.90 -7.90 18.26
CA ARG A 205 15.08 -7.02 19.12
C ARG A 205 15.80 -6.69 20.43
N VAL A 206 16.31 -7.71 21.13
CA VAL A 206 17.09 -7.54 22.38
C VAL A 206 18.34 -6.69 22.13
N LEU A 207 19.14 -7.04 21.12
CA LEU A 207 20.36 -6.30 20.78
C LEU A 207 20.07 -4.84 20.41
N ARG A 208 18.97 -4.57 19.71
CA ARG A 208 18.59 -3.21 19.30
C ARG A 208 18.01 -2.38 20.45
N LEU A 209 17.47 -3.01 21.50
CA LEU A 209 17.09 -2.31 22.74
C LEU A 209 18.32 -1.95 23.57
N ILE A 210 19.32 -2.84 23.62
CA ILE A 210 20.56 -2.61 24.39
C ILE A 210 21.46 -1.60 23.66
N ASN A 211 21.65 -1.75 22.36
CA ASN A 211 22.43 -0.83 21.53
C ASN A 211 21.49 0.23 20.94
N THR A 212 21.21 1.28 21.72
CA THR A 212 20.48 2.47 21.25
C THR A 212 21.37 3.38 20.38
N GLU A 213 22.27 2.82 19.59
CA GLU A 213 23.08 3.57 18.64
C GLU A 213 22.23 3.81 17.38
N SER A 214 21.56 4.96 17.36
CA SER A 214 20.79 5.42 16.20
C SER A 214 21.73 5.80 15.05
N HIS A 215 22.21 4.80 14.31
CA HIS A 215 22.88 5.04 13.03
C HIS A 215 21.82 5.45 11.98
N ARG A 216 21.51 6.75 11.92
CA ARG A 216 20.90 7.33 10.71
C ARG A 216 21.95 7.27 9.61
N SER A 217 21.99 6.14 8.91
CA SER A 217 22.96 5.91 7.85
C SER A 217 22.70 6.89 6.72
N PHE A 218 23.73 7.64 6.33
CA PHE A 218 23.75 8.49 5.12
C PHE A 218 23.20 7.73 3.89
N THR A 219 23.41 6.41 3.85
CA THR A 219 22.87 5.47 2.87
C THR A 219 21.35 5.55 2.72
N ASN A 220 20.58 5.73 3.81
CA ASN A 220 19.12 5.81 3.73
C ASN A 220 18.67 7.09 3.03
N TYR A 221 19.34 8.21 3.30
CA TYR A 221 19.07 9.48 2.62
C TYR A 221 19.46 9.40 1.13
N PHE A 222 20.60 8.78 0.83
CA PHE A 222 21.04 8.55 -0.54
C PHE A 222 20.07 7.67 -1.35
N ILE A 223 19.63 6.54 -0.79
CA ILE A 223 18.64 5.65 -1.42
C ILE A 223 17.31 6.37 -1.63
N THR A 224 16.86 7.15 -0.64
CA THR A 224 15.62 7.93 -0.76
C THR A 224 15.74 8.97 -1.88
N GLY A 225 16.89 9.64 -1.99
CA GLY A 225 17.17 10.58 -3.08
C GLY A 225 17.12 9.92 -4.45
N ILE A 226 17.72 8.73 -4.61
CA ILE A 226 17.65 7.96 -5.86
C ILE A 226 16.21 7.58 -6.20
N ALA A 227 15.42 7.11 -5.23
CA ALA A 227 14.03 6.72 -5.47
C ALA A 227 13.18 7.92 -5.95
N VAL A 228 13.37 9.09 -5.34
CA VAL A 228 12.72 10.34 -5.77
C VAL A 228 13.15 10.71 -7.20
N LEU A 229 14.44 10.64 -7.50
CA LEU A 229 14.96 10.94 -8.84
C LEU A 229 14.40 9.97 -9.89
N MET A 230 14.31 8.68 -9.59
CA MET A 230 13.71 7.68 -10.50
C MET A 230 12.23 7.97 -10.78
N LEU A 231 11.48 8.44 -9.78
CA LEU A 231 10.08 8.82 -9.95
C LEU A 231 9.93 10.00 -10.92
N PHE A 232 10.81 11.00 -10.84
CA PHE A 232 10.83 12.11 -11.79
C PHE A 232 11.38 11.70 -13.17
N ALA A 233 12.39 10.82 -13.22
CA ALA A 233 12.91 10.31 -14.48
C ALA A 233 11.86 9.50 -15.26
N SER A 234 10.95 8.82 -14.56
CA SER A 234 9.82 8.11 -15.16
C SER A 234 8.89 9.01 -15.98
N THR A 235 8.84 10.31 -15.72
CA THR A 235 8.00 11.25 -16.47
C THR A 235 8.74 11.94 -17.62
N LEU A 236 10.07 11.78 -17.71
CA LEU A 236 10.88 12.40 -18.78
C LEU A 236 10.77 11.67 -20.11
N PHE A 237 10.47 10.37 -20.08
CA PHE A 237 10.31 9.54 -21.28
C PHE A 237 8.85 9.17 -21.48
N ILE A 238 8.16 9.95 -22.30
CA ILE A 238 6.82 9.60 -22.80
C ILE A 238 7.02 8.96 -24.17
N PHE A 239 6.71 7.67 -24.28
CA PHE A 239 6.66 7.01 -25.58
C PHE A 239 5.41 7.52 -26.32
N GLU A 240 5.62 8.46 -27.23
CA GLU A 240 4.57 8.89 -28.13
C GLU A 240 4.37 7.82 -29.22
N PRO A 241 3.15 7.25 -29.36
CA PRO A 241 2.89 6.32 -30.44
C PRO A 241 2.89 7.10 -31.76
N SER A 242 3.86 6.84 -32.64
CA SER A 242 3.85 7.42 -33.99
C SER A 242 2.70 6.81 -34.79
N TRP A 243 1.56 7.49 -34.84
CA TRP A 243 0.47 7.15 -35.74
C TRP A 243 0.69 7.91 -37.05
N LYS A 244 1.07 7.18 -38.10
CA LYS A 244 0.98 7.71 -39.46
C LYS A 244 -0.42 7.34 -39.98
N PRO A 245 -1.23 8.30 -40.45
CA PRO A 245 -2.48 7.96 -41.13
C PRO A 245 -2.15 7.02 -42.29
N GLU A 246 -2.94 5.94 -42.42
CA GLU A 246 -2.91 5.13 -43.64
C GLU A 246 -3.22 6.07 -44.82
N GLU A 247 -2.39 6.01 -45.86
CA GLU A 247 -2.65 6.66 -47.15
C GLU A 247 -3.88 6.01 -47.79
N GLU A 248 -5.07 6.25 -47.23
CA GLU A 248 -6.33 5.83 -47.82
C GLU A 248 -6.82 6.90 -48.80
N LEU A 249 -6.63 6.55 -50.08
CA LEU A 249 -7.43 6.95 -51.23
C LEU A 249 -7.50 8.46 -51.58
N ASN A 250 -6.68 8.85 -52.56
CA ASN A 250 -6.95 9.90 -53.55
C ASN A 250 -7.12 11.36 -53.08
N GLY A 251 -6.91 11.68 -51.79
CA GLY A 251 -6.66 13.04 -51.36
C GLY A 251 -5.16 13.30 -51.32
N LYS A 252 -4.60 14.00 -52.31
CA LYS A 252 -3.24 14.55 -52.17
C LYS A 252 -3.29 15.51 -50.98
N VAL A 253 -2.63 15.16 -49.89
CA VAL A 253 -2.40 16.08 -48.78
C VAL A 253 -1.32 17.04 -49.24
N PHE A 254 -1.69 18.29 -49.43
CA PHE A 254 -0.76 19.35 -49.77
C PHE A 254 -0.43 20.11 -48.49
N SER A 255 0.87 20.28 -48.19
CA SER A 255 1.30 21.27 -47.21
C SER A 255 1.17 22.64 -47.85
N LEU A 256 0.47 23.56 -47.19
CA LEU A 256 0.52 24.99 -47.51
C LEU A 256 1.94 25.46 -47.19
N ASP A 257 2.67 25.89 -48.23
CA ASP A 257 4.00 26.48 -48.12
C ASP A 257 3.90 28.02 -48.17
N ASP A 258 4.97 28.74 -47.83
CA ASP A 258 4.97 30.22 -47.73
C ASP A 258 4.56 30.94 -49.05
N ASP A 259 4.62 30.25 -50.20
CA ASP A 259 4.28 30.78 -51.53
C ASP A 259 2.79 30.59 -51.91
N SER A 260 1.98 30.00 -51.02
CA SER A 260 0.56 29.77 -51.27
C SER A 260 -0.26 31.07 -51.21
N TYR A 261 -1.17 31.26 -52.18
CA TYR A 261 -2.01 32.47 -52.24
C TYR A 261 -3.45 32.18 -52.66
N LEU A 262 -4.32 33.15 -52.38
CA LEU A 262 -5.73 33.12 -52.74
C LEU A 262 -6.01 34.14 -53.85
N GLN A 263 -6.73 33.73 -54.89
CA GLN A 263 -7.19 34.64 -55.94
C GLN A 263 -8.72 34.86 -55.82
N ILE A 264 -9.16 36.12 -55.77
CA ILE A 264 -10.59 36.45 -55.71
C ILE A 264 -11.21 36.34 -57.09
N ARG A 265 -12.28 35.54 -57.19
CA ARG A 265 -13.12 35.46 -58.38
C ARG A 265 -14.27 36.47 -58.29
N LYS A 266 -14.77 36.92 -59.45
CA LYS A 266 -15.92 37.81 -59.62
C LYS A 266 -17.22 37.34 -58.92
N ASP A 267 -17.31 36.04 -58.64
CA ASP A 267 -18.45 35.40 -57.94
C ASP A 267 -18.33 35.45 -56.39
N GLY A 268 -17.30 36.11 -55.84
CA GLY A 268 -17.05 36.22 -54.40
C GLY A 268 -16.43 34.96 -53.76
N LYS A 269 -15.93 34.02 -54.57
CA LYS A 269 -15.21 32.81 -54.12
C LYS A 269 -13.70 32.98 -54.30
N TYR A 270 -12.92 32.19 -53.56
CA TYR A 270 -11.46 32.23 -53.60
C TYR A 270 -10.91 30.98 -54.28
N GLU A 271 -9.99 31.14 -55.21
CA GLU A 271 -9.19 30.04 -55.78
C GLU A 271 -7.88 29.93 -54.99
N LEU A 272 -7.57 28.74 -54.48
CA LEU A 272 -6.34 28.48 -53.72
C LEU A 272 -5.26 27.93 -54.66
N TYR A 273 -4.10 28.57 -54.63
CA TYR A 273 -2.90 28.18 -55.34
C TYR A 273 -1.79 27.90 -54.33
N MET A 274 -1.01 26.83 -54.54
CA MET A 274 0.19 26.54 -53.74
C MET A 274 1.38 27.35 -54.24
N ASP A 275 1.50 27.47 -55.57
CA ASP A 275 2.50 28.19 -56.35
C ASP A 275 1.81 28.66 -57.66
N ASP A 276 2.50 29.45 -58.49
CA ASP A 276 2.00 29.95 -59.79
C ASP A 276 1.55 28.87 -60.79
N GLU A 277 1.87 27.59 -60.55
CA GLU A 277 1.50 26.47 -61.44
C GLU A 277 0.47 25.50 -60.83
N HIS A 278 0.19 25.56 -59.52
CA HIS A 278 -0.55 24.49 -58.82
C HIS A 278 -1.85 24.98 -58.17
N TYR A 279 -2.95 24.77 -58.90
CA TYR A 279 -4.32 25.00 -58.41
C TYR A 279 -4.81 23.88 -57.49
N LEU A 280 -5.25 24.23 -56.28
CA LEU A 280 -5.70 23.30 -55.23
C LEU A 280 -7.23 23.17 -55.16
N GLY A 281 -7.98 24.24 -55.47
CA GLY A 281 -9.44 24.21 -55.46
C GLY A 281 -10.11 25.56 -55.16
N ILE A 282 -11.45 25.55 -55.13
CA ILE A 282 -12.27 26.72 -54.77
C ILE A 282 -12.67 26.65 -53.30
N ILE A 283 -12.36 27.71 -52.56
CA ILE A 283 -12.72 27.89 -51.16
C ILE A 283 -13.84 28.92 -51.06
N THR A 284 -14.86 28.57 -50.28
CA THR A 284 -16.03 29.44 -50.04
C THR A 284 -15.96 30.12 -48.66
N ASN A 285 -15.15 29.58 -47.73
CA ASN A 285 -15.02 30.09 -46.37
C ASN A 285 -13.55 30.44 -46.07
N ARG A 286 -13.27 31.73 -45.83
CA ARG A 286 -11.94 32.26 -45.52
C ARG A 286 -11.57 32.15 -44.03
N ASP A 287 -12.53 31.86 -43.15
CA ASP A 287 -12.31 31.85 -41.70
C ASP A 287 -11.61 30.56 -41.19
N LEU A 288 -11.05 29.75 -42.10
CA LEU A 288 -10.22 28.60 -41.74
C LEU A 288 -8.86 29.10 -41.24
N GLU A 289 -8.48 28.68 -40.03
CA GLU A 289 -7.25 29.09 -39.34
C GLU A 289 -5.98 28.86 -40.17
N GLU A 290 -5.99 27.84 -41.03
CA GLU A 290 -4.90 27.45 -41.93
C GLU A 290 -4.74 28.37 -43.17
N ILE A 291 -5.77 29.14 -43.53
CA ILE A 291 -5.86 29.83 -44.84
C ILE A 291 -6.12 31.34 -44.67
N ARG A 292 -6.46 31.77 -43.45
CA ARG A 292 -6.83 33.15 -43.11
C ARG A 292 -5.73 34.16 -43.43
N ASP A 293 -4.48 33.76 -43.22
CA ASP A 293 -3.30 34.61 -43.29
C ASP A 293 -2.62 34.61 -44.67
N LEU A 294 -3.13 33.83 -45.64
CA LEU A 294 -2.57 33.80 -46.99
C LEU A 294 -2.78 35.13 -47.75
N PRO A 295 -1.80 35.55 -48.56
CA PRO A 295 -1.93 36.72 -49.42
C PRO A 295 -3.06 36.54 -50.43
N VAL A 296 -3.79 37.63 -50.69
CA VAL A 296 -4.97 37.63 -51.56
C VAL A 296 -4.75 38.56 -52.74
N TYR A 297 -4.89 38.04 -53.95
CA TYR A 297 -4.76 38.79 -55.21
C TYR A 297 -6.11 38.92 -55.92
N ASP A 298 -6.36 40.07 -56.55
CA ASP A 298 -7.55 40.33 -57.36
C ASP A 298 -7.18 40.15 -58.85
N GLU A 299 -8.04 39.46 -59.60
CA GLU A 299 -7.90 39.21 -61.04
C GLU A 299 -7.75 40.52 -61.87
N ASN A 300 -8.09 41.67 -61.28
CA ASN A 300 -8.01 42.98 -61.94
C ASN A 300 -6.67 43.73 -61.77
N ASN A 301 -5.63 43.13 -61.16
CA ASN A 301 -4.36 43.82 -60.86
C ASN A 301 -3.11 43.10 -61.40
N LEU A 302 -3.27 42.33 -62.49
CA LEU A 302 -2.15 41.80 -63.29
C LEU A 302 -1.96 42.67 -64.54
N ASP A 303 -1.34 43.83 -64.35
CA ASP A 303 -0.65 44.63 -65.38
C ASP A 303 0.72 45.07 -64.82
#